data_AF-A0A9Q6I8H2-F1
#
_entry.id   AF-A0A9Q6I8H2-F1
#
_cell.length_a   1.000
_cell.length_b   1.000
_cell.length_c   1.000
_cell.angle_alpha   90.00
_cell.angle_beta   90.00
_cell.angle_gamma   90.00
#
_symmetry.space_group_name_H-M   'P 1'
#
loop_
_entity.id
_entity.type
_entity.pdbx_description
1 polymer ?
#
loop_
_entity_poly.entity_id
_entity_poly.type
_entity_poly.pdbx_seq_one_letter_code
_entity_poly.pdbx_strand_id
1 'polypeptide(L)'
;MPEPTAAYFTPKADVKIQQWLNKNGGGYAYTQPLFIAASKWSLVYTDMSSGNSNYDLTYRVLFYKRPEGGTILSPYVVAECEPAHVTAPLNDWTANHYAKVTQVTQKMMDACLLELDNQLPRLLKK
;
A
#
# COMPACT_ATOMS: atom_id res chain seq x y z
N MET A 1 -1.82 14.09 -11.08
CA MET A 1 -1.87 13.99 -9.60
C MET A 1 -0.71 13.11 -9.17
N PRO A 2 0.08 13.49 -8.15
CA PRO A 2 1.16 12.63 -7.65
C PRO A 2 0.58 11.39 -6.97
N GLU A 3 1.32 10.28 -7.05
CA GLU A 3 0.99 9.04 -6.34
C GLU A 3 0.99 9.29 -4.82
N PRO A 4 -0.08 8.92 -4.09
CA PRO A 4 -0.27 9.37 -2.72
C PRO A 4 0.40 8.51 -1.63
N THR A 5 1.04 7.38 -1.96
CA THR A 5 1.67 6.47 -0.98
C THR A 5 2.66 7.23 -0.11
N ALA A 6 3.60 7.97 -0.71
CA ALA A 6 4.64 8.69 0.04
C ALA A 6 4.06 9.77 0.96
N ALA A 7 2.99 10.45 0.55
CA ALA A 7 2.43 11.59 1.27
C ALA A 7 1.37 11.19 2.32
N TYR A 8 0.66 10.07 2.13
CA TYR A 8 -0.45 9.65 2.99
C TYR A 8 -0.21 8.30 3.68
N PHE A 9 0.25 7.29 2.95
CA PHE A 9 0.41 5.94 3.47
C PHE A 9 1.66 5.81 4.35
N THR A 10 2.83 6.19 3.82
CA THR A 10 4.12 5.98 4.49
C THR A 10 4.19 6.58 5.90
N PRO A 11 3.77 7.85 6.15
CA PRO A 11 3.83 8.42 7.50
C PRO A 11 2.97 7.66 8.52
N LYS A 12 1.83 7.09 8.09
CA LYS A 12 0.94 6.30 8.96
C LYS A 12 1.45 4.88 9.16
N ALA A 13 2.05 4.30 8.13
CA ALA A 13 2.70 3.00 8.19
C ALA A 13 3.87 3.03 9.18
N ASP A 14 4.68 4.09 9.17
CA ASP A 14 5.77 4.29 10.12
C ASP A 14 5.28 4.27 11.56
N VAL A 15 4.18 4.98 11.87
CA VAL A 15 3.58 4.96 13.21
C VAL A 15 3.19 3.55 13.63
N LYS A 16 2.54 2.77 12.75
CA LYS A 16 2.16 1.37 13.04
C LYS A 16 3.37 0.46 13.25
N ILE A 17 4.39 0.58 12.40
CA ILE A 17 5.64 -0.19 12.49
C ILE A 17 6.33 0.12 13.83
N GLN A 18 6.46 1.40 14.19
CA GLN A 18 7.06 1.81 15.46
C GLN A 18 6.27 1.29 16.68
N GLN A 19 4.94 1.37 16.65
CA GLN A 19 4.09 0.81 17.70
C GLN A 19 4.30 -0.70 17.87
N TRP A 20 4.37 -1.43 16.76
CA TRP A 20 4.62 -2.87 16.79
C TRP A 20 6.01 -3.19 17.33
N LEU A 21 7.05 -2.46 16.90
CA LEU A 21 8.43 -2.63 17.37
C LEU A 21 8.54 -2.36 18.87
N ASN A 22 7.90 -1.30 19.37
CA ASN A 22 7.90 -0.98 20.80
C ASN A 22 7.22 -2.07 21.63
N LYS A 23 6.15 -2.68 21.10
CA LYS A 23 5.40 -3.74 21.80
C LYS A 23 6.04 -5.12 21.71
N ASN A 24 6.62 -5.48 20.57
CA ASN A 24 7.03 -6.86 20.25
C ASN A 24 8.55 -7.02 20.01
N GLY A 25 9.25 -5.94 19.71
CA GLY A 25 10.69 -5.96 19.38
C GLY A 25 11.54 -6.42 20.56
N GLY A 26 11.17 -6.08 21.79
CA GLY A 26 11.85 -6.54 23.00
C GLY A 26 13.35 -6.18 23.01
N GLY A 27 13.70 -5.00 22.51
CA GLY A 27 15.08 -4.53 22.40
C GLY A 27 15.91 -5.16 21.27
N TYR A 28 15.31 -6.00 20.42
CA TYR A 28 16.01 -6.58 19.27
C TYR A 28 16.43 -5.49 18.27
N ALA A 29 17.72 -5.47 17.91
CA ALA A 29 18.26 -4.56 16.92
C ALA A 29 18.07 -5.13 15.52
N TYR A 30 17.01 -4.72 14.84
CA TYR A 30 16.75 -5.08 13.44
C TYR A 30 17.80 -4.46 12.53
N THR A 31 18.44 -5.28 11.69
CA THR A 31 19.54 -4.87 10.79
C THR A 31 19.09 -4.75 9.35
N GLN A 32 18.04 -5.48 8.96
CA GLN A 32 17.50 -5.43 7.61
C GLN A 32 16.37 -4.39 7.52
N PRO A 33 16.42 -3.47 6.54
CA PRO A 33 15.35 -2.48 6.35
C PRO A 33 14.06 -3.16 5.88
N LEU A 34 12.93 -2.63 6.36
CA LEU A 34 11.61 -2.89 5.81
C LEU A 34 11.30 -1.80 4.79
N PHE A 35 11.03 -2.20 3.55
CA PHE A 35 10.69 -1.29 2.47
C PHE A 35 9.18 -1.27 2.24
N ILE A 36 8.67 -0.09 1.90
CA ILE A 36 7.31 0.14 1.43
C ILE A 36 7.43 0.67 -0.01
N ALA A 37 6.88 -0.05 -0.98
CA ALA A 37 6.93 0.35 -2.39
C ALA A 37 5.54 0.53 -2.96
N ALA A 38 5.29 1.71 -3.53
CA ALA A 38 4.14 1.95 -4.40
C ALA A 38 4.31 1.11 -5.66
N SER A 39 3.38 0.17 -5.88
CA SER A 39 3.47 -0.80 -6.98
C SER A 39 2.50 -0.47 -8.10
N LYS A 40 1.26 -0.11 -7.77
CA LYS A 40 0.25 0.29 -8.75
C LYS A 40 -0.64 1.38 -8.18
N TRP A 41 -0.87 2.40 -8.99
CA TRP A 41 -1.94 3.36 -8.75
C TRP A 41 -2.38 3.90 -10.11
N SER A 42 -3.57 3.50 -10.54
CA SER A 42 -4.03 3.83 -11.89
C SER A 42 -5.54 3.84 -12.00
N LEU A 43 -6.02 4.74 -12.87
CA LEU A 43 -7.40 4.79 -13.32
C LEU A 43 -7.44 4.22 -14.74
N VAL A 44 -8.06 3.06 -14.93
CA VAL A 44 -8.08 2.31 -16.20
C VAL A 44 -9.51 2.04 -16.65
N TYR A 45 -9.75 1.96 -17.96
CA TYR A 45 -11.07 1.62 -18.49
C TYR A 45 -11.53 0.25 -17.98
N THR A 46 -12.78 0.15 -17.53
CA THR A 46 -13.37 -1.13 -17.11
C THR A 46 -13.54 -2.07 -18.30
N ASP A 47 -14.04 -1.55 -19.43
CA ASP A 47 -14.08 -2.26 -20.71
C ASP A 47 -13.99 -1.27 -21.88
N MET A 48 -13.68 -1.77 -23.08
CA MET A 48 -13.52 -0.97 -24.30
C MET A 48 -14.83 -0.80 -25.09
N SER A 49 -16.00 -1.06 -24.50
CA SER A 49 -17.26 -0.92 -25.21
C SER A 49 -17.62 0.56 -25.41
N SER A 50 -18.13 0.91 -26.59
CA SER A 50 -18.42 2.30 -27.00
C SER A 50 -19.49 3.00 -26.16
N GLY A 51 -20.19 2.28 -25.28
CA GLY A 51 -21.20 2.81 -24.37
C GLY A 51 -20.76 2.88 -22.90
N ASN A 52 -19.61 2.30 -22.54
CA ASN A 52 -19.14 2.29 -21.16
C ASN A 52 -18.05 3.34 -20.96
N SER A 53 -18.34 4.34 -20.13
CA SER A 53 -17.38 5.38 -19.73
C SER A 53 -16.85 5.16 -18.31
N ASN A 54 -17.02 3.94 -17.78
CA ASN A 54 -16.54 3.58 -16.46
C ASN A 54 -15.04 3.29 -16.46
N TYR A 55 -14.43 3.68 -15.35
CA TYR A 55 -13.04 3.43 -15.05
C TYR A 55 -12.93 2.80 -13.67
N ASP A 56 -11.96 1.90 -13.56
CA ASP A 56 -11.56 1.24 -12.34
C ASP A 56 -10.34 1.95 -11.77
N LEU A 57 -10.49 2.44 -10.53
CA LEU A 57 -9.37 2.89 -9.73
C LEU A 57 -8.75 1.68 -9.03
N THR A 58 -7.46 1.49 -9.24
CA THR A 58 -6.66 0.39 -8.69
C THR A 58 -5.52 0.95 -7.84
N TYR A 59 -5.21 0.26 -6.75
CA TYR A 59 -4.11 0.60 -5.85
C TYR A 59 -3.41 -0.68 -5.37
N ARG A 60 -2.08 -0.68 -5.35
CA ARG A 60 -1.26 -1.77 -4.82
C ARG A 60 -0.01 -1.21 -4.16
N VAL A 61 0.27 -1.72 -2.97
CA VAL A 61 1.49 -1.44 -2.22
C VAL A 61 2.16 -2.75 -1.81
N LEU A 62 3.48 -2.76 -1.84
CA LEU A 62 4.31 -3.89 -1.43
C LEU A 62 5.06 -3.53 -0.15
N PHE A 63 5.14 -4.50 0.76
CA PHE A 63 5.97 -4.44 1.96
C PHE A 63 6.97 -5.58 1.88
N TYR A 64 8.26 -5.27 1.93
CA TYR A 64 9.26 -6.33 1.81
C TYR A 64 10.51 -6.06 2.63
N LYS A 65 11.08 -7.15 3.15
CA LYS A 65 12.24 -7.13 4.01
C LYS A 65 13.03 -8.43 3.87
N ARG A 66 14.35 -8.36 3.94
CA ARG A 66 15.18 -9.57 4.04
C ARG A 66 15.08 -10.15 5.46
N PRO A 67 15.16 -11.49 5.61
CA PRO A 67 15.30 -12.09 6.93
C PRO A 67 16.48 -11.49 7.68
N GLU A 68 16.33 -11.31 8.99
CA GLU A 68 17.45 -10.91 9.83
C GLU A 68 18.58 -11.96 9.77
N GLY A 69 19.83 -11.50 9.75
CA GLY A 69 20.99 -12.35 9.46
C GLY A 69 21.13 -12.80 8.00
N GLY A 70 20.22 -12.38 7.11
CA GLY A 70 20.29 -12.63 5.68
C GLY A 70 21.40 -11.83 4.98
N THR A 71 21.84 -12.34 3.82
CA THR A 71 22.82 -11.67 2.94
C THR A 71 22.10 -10.97 1.78
N ILE A 72 22.85 -10.30 0.91
CA ILE A 72 22.28 -9.68 -0.30
C ILE A 72 21.58 -10.69 -1.22
N LEU A 73 21.99 -11.96 -1.17
CA LEU A 73 21.42 -13.08 -1.92
C LEU A 73 20.17 -13.68 -1.26
N SER A 74 19.88 -13.33 0.00
CA SER A 74 18.70 -13.85 0.69
C SER A 74 17.41 -13.32 0.05
N PRO A 75 16.39 -14.18 -0.15
CA PRO A 75 15.13 -13.76 -0.74
C PRO A 75 14.40 -12.81 0.21
N TYR A 76 13.65 -11.88 -0.37
CA TYR A 76 12.78 -11.02 0.41
C TYR A 76 11.58 -11.80 0.94
N VAL A 77 11.20 -11.53 2.19
CA VAL A 77 9.85 -11.78 2.67
C VAL A 77 9.00 -10.65 2.13
N VAL A 78 8.06 -10.97 1.24
CA VAL A 78 7.17 -10.01 0.59
C VAL A 78 5.75 -10.21 1.11
N ALA A 79 5.11 -9.12 1.44
CA ALA A 79 3.67 -9.00 1.62
C ALA A 79 3.15 -7.92 0.69
N GLU A 80 1.89 -8.05 0.29
CA GLU A 80 1.24 -7.12 -0.61
C GLU A 80 -0.16 -6.79 -0.13
N CYS A 81 -0.59 -5.59 -0.46
CA CYS A 81 -1.98 -5.19 -0.31
C CYS A 81 -2.47 -4.65 -1.65
N GLU A 82 -3.50 -5.29 -2.18
CA GLU A 82 -4.22 -4.90 -3.39
C GLU A 82 -5.72 -4.93 -3.08
N PRO A 83 -6.30 -3.82 -2.57
CA PRO A 83 -7.73 -3.74 -2.30
C PRO A 83 -8.54 -3.90 -3.59
N ALA A 84 -9.81 -4.30 -3.44
CA ALA A 84 -10.73 -4.37 -4.58
C ALA A 84 -10.78 -3.02 -5.31
N HIS A 85 -10.74 -3.08 -6.64
CA HIS A 85 -10.90 -1.89 -7.47
C HIS A 85 -12.26 -1.25 -7.24
N VAL A 86 -12.34 0.05 -7.51
CA VAL A 86 -13.62 0.79 -7.44
C VAL A 86 -13.91 1.33 -8.82
N THR A 87 -15.11 1.00 -9.31
CA THR A 87 -15.62 1.44 -10.61
C THR A 87 -16.48 2.68 -10.46
N ALA A 88 -16.27 3.68 -11.32
CA ALA A 88 -17.20 4.80 -11.49
C ALA A 88 -17.07 5.41 -12.90
N PRO A 89 -18.06 6.18 -13.36
CA PRO A 89 -17.95 6.94 -14.61
C PRO A 89 -16.77 7.93 -14.59
N LEU A 90 -16.15 8.20 -15.73
CA LEU A 90 -15.04 9.15 -15.84
C LEU A 90 -15.38 10.54 -15.30
N ASN A 91 -16.61 11.00 -15.51
CA ASN A 91 -17.08 12.30 -15.03
C ASN A 91 -17.03 12.37 -13.49
N ASP A 92 -17.35 11.29 -12.79
CA ASP A 92 -17.24 11.22 -11.33
C ASP A 92 -15.79 11.28 -10.86
N TRP A 93 -14.88 10.63 -11.60
CA TRP A 93 -13.47 10.59 -11.24
C TRP A 93 -12.77 11.92 -11.45
N THR A 94 -13.14 12.67 -12.50
CA THR A 94 -12.51 13.94 -12.87
C THR A 94 -13.13 15.15 -12.18
N ALA A 95 -14.37 15.02 -11.68
CA ALA A 95 -15.07 16.08 -10.96
C ALA A 95 -14.28 16.61 -9.75
N ASN A 96 -14.43 17.91 -9.48
CA ASN A 96 -13.84 18.60 -8.33
C ASN A 96 -12.34 18.35 -8.19
N HIS A 97 -11.59 18.47 -9.28
CA HIS A 97 -10.15 18.22 -9.33
C HIS A 97 -9.76 16.83 -8.79
N TYR A 98 -10.50 15.80 -9.20
CA TYR A 98 -10.26 14.41 -8.80
C TYR A 98 -10.43 14.14 -7.29
N ALA A 99 -11.34 14.85 -6.63
CA ALA A 99 -11.65 14.64 -5.21
C ALA A 99 -12.02 13.18 -4.88
N LYS A 100 -12.79 12.52 -5.76
CA LYS A 100 -13.21 11.12 -5.60
C LYS A 100 -12.02 10.17 -5.66
N VAL A 101 -11.07 10.39 -6.59
CA VAL A 101 -9.83 9.58 -6.67
C VAL A 101 -9.07 9.65 -5.36
N THR A 102 -8.91 10.87 -4.81
CA THR A 102 -8.21 11.08 -3.54
C THR A 102 -8.91 10.35 -2.40
N GLN A 103 -10.22 10.55 -2.23
CA GLN A 103 -11.00 9.93 -1.15
C GLN A 103 -10.97 8.39 -1.23
N VAL A 104 -11.14 7.82 -2.42
CA VAL A 104 -11.16 6.37 -2.60
C VAL A 104 -9.76 5.79 -2.40
N THR A 105 -8.72 6.42 -2.94
CA THR A 105 -7.34 5.94 -2.74
C THR A 105 -6.96 6.00 -1.26
N GLN A 106 -7.38 7.03 -0.53
CA GLN A 106 -7.18 7.10 0.93
C GLN A 106 -7.84 5.94 1.67
N LYS A 107 -9.07 5.58 1.31
CA LYS A 107 -9.75 4.39 1.88
C LYS A 107 -9.01 3.09 1.56
N MET A 108 -8.52 2.94 0.32
CA MET A 108 -7.70 1.78 -0.07
C MET A 108 -6.40 1.72 0.73
N MET A 109 -5.72 2.86 0.89
CA MET A 109 -4.52 2.98 1.71
C MET A 109 -4.77 2.65 3.18
N ASP A 110 -5.88 3.12 3.75
CA ASP A 110 -6.25 2.81 5.14
C ASP A 110 -6.55 1.31 5.32
N ALA A 111 -7.14 0.64 4.32
CA ALA A 111 -7.25 -0.82 4.32
C ALA A 111 -5.88 -1.51 4.26
N CYS A 112 -4.95 -0.98 3.46
CA CYS A 112 -3.58 -1.51 3.41
C CYS A 112 -2.76 -1.25 4.68
N LEU A 113 -3.12 -0.26 5.50
CA LEU A 113 -2.50 -0.06 6.81
C LEU A 113 -2.91 -1.17 7.78
N LEU A 114 -4.15 -1.67 7.68
CA LEU A 114 -4.59 -2.84 8.44
C LEU A 114 -3.86 -4.10 7.98
N GLU A 115 -3.72 -4.29 6.67
CA GLU A 115 -2.98 -5.44 6.13
C GLU A 115 -1.50 -5.41 6.52
N LEU A 116 -0.86 -4.24 6.45
CA LEU A 116 0.51 -4.07 6.94
C LEU A 116 0.64 -4.56 8.38
N ASP A 117 -0.23 -4.11 9.28
CA ASP A 117 -0.24 -4.46 10.71
C ASP A 117 -0.33 -5.99 10.91
N ASN A 118 -1.19 -6.65 10.15
CA ASN A 118 -1.35 -8.11 10.17
C ASN A 118 -0.09 -8.84 9.68
N GLN A 119 0.68 -8.23 8.78
CA GLN A 119 1.89 -8.81 8.20
C GLN A 119 3.16 -8.47 9.00
N LEU A 120 3.13 -7.49 9.93
CA LEU A 120 4.29 -7.11 10.73
C LEU A 120 4.94 -8.30 11.48
N PRO A 121 4.20 -9.23 12.13
CA PRO A 121 4.82 -10.39 12.77
C PRO A 121 5.63 -11.28 11.82
N ARG A 122 5.23 -11.35 10.54
CA ARG A 122 5.92 -12.11 9.51
C ARG A 122 7.11 -11.33 8.93
N LEU A 123 6.92 -10.05 8.65
CA LEU A 123 7.94 -9.16 8.05
C LEU A 123 9.06 -8.79 9.03
N LEU A 124 8.74 -8.69 10.32
CA LEU A 124 9.65 -8.28 11.41
C LEU A 124 9.99 -9.46 12.33
N LYS A 125 10.05 -10.66 11.76
CA LYS A 125 10.56 -11.84 12.46
C LYS A 125 12.05 -11.65 12.77
N LYS A 126 12.42 -11.96 14.01
CA LYS A 126 13.79 -11.90 14.53
C LYS A 126 14.70 -12.95 13.91
#